data_AF-A0A962G486-F1
#
_entry.id   AF-A0A962G486-F1
#
_cell.length_a   1.000
_cell.length_b   1.000
_cell.length_c   1.000
_cell.angle_alpha   90.00
_cell.angle_beta   90.00
_cell.angle_gamma   90.00
#
_symmetry.space_group_name_H-M   'P 1'
#
loop_
_entity.id
_entity.type
_entity.pdbx_description
1 polymer ?
#
loop_
_entity_poly.entity_id
_entity_poly.type
_entity_poly.pdbx_seq_one_letter_code
_entity_poly.pdbx_strand_id
1 'polypeptide(L)' 'MLEATHLRKRYRAREVVKDFGLRVAPSEVVGLLGPNGAGKTTCFY' A
#
# COMPACT_ATOMS: atom_id res chain seq x y z
N MET A 1 5.17 -15.55 5.24
CA MET A 1 4.88 -15.01 3.90
C MET A 1 3.61 -14.19 4.02
N LEU A 2 3.66 -12.91 3.68
CA LEU A 2 2.51 -12.00 3.69
C LEU A 2 2.18 -11.63 2.25
N GLU A 3 0.91 -11.68 1.88
CA GLU A 3 0.44 -11.31 0.55
C GLU A 3 -0.82 -10.44 0.68
N ALA A 4 -0.83 -9.33 -0.05
CA ALA A 4 -2.02 -8.52 -0.28
C ALA A 4 -2.21 -8.35 -1.78
N THR A 5 -3.43 -8.56 -2.24
CA THR A 5 -3.82 -8.36 -3.64
C THR A 5 -5.01 -7.41 -3.68
N HIS A 6 -5.07 -6.60 -4.75
CA HIS A 6 -6.17 -5.65 -4.99
C HIS A 6 -6.49 -4.71 -3.82
N LEU A 7 -5.46 -4.26 -3.09
CA LEU A 7 -5.62 -3.32 -2.00
C LEU A 7 -6.14 -1.99 -2.55
N ARG A 8 -7.23 -1.51 -1.97
CA ARG A 8 -7.86 -0.23 -2.29
C ARG A 8 -8.11 0.55 -1.02
N LYS A 9 -7.86 1.86 -1.06
CA LYS A 9 -8.20 2.74 0.05
C LYS A 9 -8.62 4.12 -0.42
N ARG A 10 -9.67 4.62 0.23
CA ARG A 10 -10.28 5.92 -0.01
C ARG A 10 -10.40 6.67 1.31
N TYR A 11 -10.07 7.97 1.30
CA TYR A 11 -10.43 8.89 2.36
C TYR A 11 -11.45 9.89 1.84
N ARG A 12 -12.64 9.91 2.47
CA ARG A 12 -13.79 10.69 2.00
C ARG A 12 -14.07 10.40 0.52
N ALA A 13 -13.98 11.42 -0.35
CA ALA A 13 -14.17 11.29 -1.78
C ALA A 13 -12.89 10.92 -2.56
N ARG A 14 -11.70 10.98 -1.93
CA ARG A 14 -10.42 10.79 -2.62
C ARG A 14 -9.91 9.36 -2.47
N GLU A 15 -9.80 8.67 -3.59
CA GLU A 15 -9.11 7.38 -3.68
C GLU A 15 -7.60 7.61 -3.64
N VAL A 16 -6.92 7.00 -2.66
CA VAL A 16 -5.48 7.14 -2.44
C VAL A 16 -4.69 5.88 -2.78
N VAL A 17 -5.37 4.73 -2.84
CA VAL A 17 -4.83 3.46 -3.33
C VAL A 17 -5.91 2.81 -4.20
N LYS A 18 -5.61 2.52 -5.47
CA LYS A 18 -6.60 2.08 -6.48
C LYS A 18 -6.57 0.58 -6.80
N ASP A 19 -5.39 -0.02 -6.80
CA ASP A 19 -5.18 -1.45 -7.06
C ASP A 19 -3.72 -1.80 -6.74
N PHE A 20 -3.40 -1.96 -5.45
CA PHE A 20 -2.04 -2.24 -4.99
C PHE A 20 -1.88 -3.69 -4.54
N GLY A 21 -0.79 -4.34 -4.95
CA GLY A 21 -0.43 -5.67 -4.52
C GLY A 21 0.97 -5.68 -3.90
N LEU A 22 1.16 -6.46 -2.84
CA LEU A 22 2.46 -6.66 -2.21
C LEU A 22 2.62 -8.12 -1.77
N ARG A 23 3.85 -8.64 -1.90
CA ARG A 23 4.25 -9.92 -1.33
C ARG A 23 5.52 -9.68 -0.52
N VAL A 24 5.56 -10.18 0.71
CA VAL A 24 6.72 -10.07 1.60
C VAL A 24 7.10 -11.45 2.08
N ALA A 25 8.32 -11.85 1.74
CA ALA A 25 8.92 -13.09 2.24
C ALA A 25 9.33 -12.94 3.71
N PRO A 26 9.49 -14.05 4.46
CA PRO A 26 10.12 -14.00 5.77
C PRO A 26 11.49 -13.32 5.70
N SER A 27 11.79 -12.47 6.68
CA SER A 27 13.05 -11.72 6.78
C SER A 27 13.28 -10.65 5.69
N GLU A 28 12.25 -10.28 4.95
CA GLU A 28 12.31 -9.20 3.96
C GLU A 28 11.82 -7.86 4.53
N VAL A 29 12.53 -6.78 4.20
CA VAL A 29 12.17 -5.40 4.59
C VAL A 29 11.80 -4.63 3.33
N VAL A 30 10.59 -4.03 3.32
CA VAL A 30 10.06 -3.32 2.14
C VAL A 30 9.74 -1.87 2.50
N GLY A 31 10.22 -0.93 1.69
CA GLY A 31 9.91 0.49 1.81
C GLY A 31 9.03 0.98 0.65
N LEU A 32 8.00 1.77 0.96
CA LEU A 32 7.22 2.47 -0.07
C LEU A 32 7.77 3.87 -0.30
N LEU A 33 8.10 4.18 -1.55
CA LEU A 33 8.63 5.49 -1.97
C LEU A 33 7.70 6.17 -2.99
N GLY A 34 7.62 7.49 -2.95
CA GLY A 34 6.73 8.28 -3.82
C GLY A 34 6.35 9.64 -3.24
N PRO A 35 5.66 10.51 -4.01
CA PRO A 35 5.31 11.87 -3.60
C PRO A 35 4.30 11.93 -2.44
N ASN A 36 4.16 13.09 -1.81
CA ASN A 36 3.19 13.30 -0.73
C ASN A 36 1.75 13.08 -1.24
N GLY A 37 0.95 12.33 -0.48
CA GLY A 37 -0.42 11.99 -0.87
C GLY A 37 -0.56 10.78 -1.81
N ALA A 38 0.53 10.07 -2.13
CA ALA A 38 0.50 8.85 -2.96
C ALA A 38 -0.02 7.58 -2.24
N GLY A 39 -0.49 7.69 -1.00
CA GLY A 39 -1.03 6.55 -0.26
C GLY A 39 -0.02 5.69 0.50
N LYS A 40 1.27 6.06 0.55
CA LYS A 40 2.34 5.29 1.22
C LYS A 40 2.02 4.89 2.67
N THR A 41 1.68 5.86 3.53
CA THR A 41 1.31 5.60 4.93
C THR A 41 0.01 4.80 5.02
N THR A 42 -0.87 4.93 4.03
CA THR A 42 -2.18 4.29 3.95
C THR A 42 -2.12 2.83 3.48
N CYS A 43 -1.06 2.42 2.80
CA CYS A 43 -0.84 1.01 2.45
C CYS A 43 -0.41 0.16 3.65
N PHE A 44 0.07 0.77 4.73
CA PHE A 44 0.53 0.09 5.95
C PHE A 44 -0.43 0.26 7.16
N TYR A 45 -1.57 0.95 6.99
CA TYR A 45 -2.64 1.17 7.99
C TYR A 45 -4.04 0.98 7.37
#